data_AF-A0A6M8FP45-F1
#
_entry.id   AF-A0A6M8FP45-F1
#
_cell.length_a   1.000
_cell.length_b   1.000
_cell.length_c   1.000
_cell.angle_alpha   90.00
_cell.angle_beta   90.00
_cell.angle_gamma   90.00
#
_symmetry.space_group_name_H-M   'P 1'
#
loop_
_entity.id
_entity.type
_entity.pdbx_description
1 polymer ?
#
loop_
_entity_poly.entity_id
_entity_poly.type
_entity_poly.pdbx_seq_one_letter_code
_entity_poly.pdbx_strand_id
1 'polypeptide(L)'
;MFAVLRLLRSAGRALLAQTALHGQLARVEWAEERNRLLQMLLTLLFGFACVLMLLLLCSTLVLVLSWATPYRIPALLGLLLVHGLGCAIAWYRLRLLAARSSESFAATREELAADLALLKSRL
;
A
#
# COMPACT_ATOMS: atom_id res chain seq x y z
N MET A 1 26.79 -25.84 -40.99
CA MET A 1 27.04 -25.79 -39.53
C MET A 1 27.39 -24.38 -39.03
N PHE A 2 28.42 -23.71 -39.56
CA PHE A 2 28.90 -22.41 -39.04
C PHE A 2 27.93 -21.21 -39.18
N ALA A 3 27.06 -21.20 -40.20
CA ALA A 3 26.08 -20.12 -40.40
C ALA A 3 24.97 -20.12 -39.32
N VAL A 4 24.51 -21.31 -38.91
CA VAL A 4 23.47 -21.50 -37.90
C VAL A 4 23.95 -21.02 -36.52
N LEU A 5 25.21 -21.31 -36.16
CA LEU A 5 25.82 -20.83 -34.91
C LEU A 5 25.95 -19.30 -34.85
N ARG A 6 26.22 -18.63 -35.98
CA ARG A 6 26.29 -17.16 -36.03
C ARG A 6 24.91 -16.53 -35.85
N LEU A 7 23.89 -17.08 -36.51
CA LEU A 7 22.50 -16.63 -36.39
C LEU A 7 21.97 -16.82 -34.97
N LEU A 8 22.26 -17.95 -34.32
CA LEU A 8 21.87 -18.19 -32.94
C LEU A 8 22.52 -17.19 -31.98
N ARG A 9 23.79 -16.87 -32.21
CA ARG A 9 24.56 -15.93 -31.38
C ARG A 9 24.14 -14.47 -31.60
N SER A 10 23.74 -14.10 -32.82
CA SER A 10 23.22 -12.75 -33.11
C SER A 10 21.80 -12.57 -32.58
N ALA A 11 20.93 -13.57 -32.75
CA ALA A 11 19.58 -13.58 -32.18
C ALA A 11 19.60 -13.54 -30.65
N GLY A 12 20.47 -14.32 -30.01
CA GLY A 12 20.66 -14.30 -28.55
C GLY A 12 21.16 -12.95 -28.03
N ARG A 13 22.06 -12.27 -28.76
CA ARG A 13 22.50 -10.90 -28.40
C ARG A 13 21.39 -9.87 -28.54
N ALA A 14 20.57 -9.97 -29.58
CA ALA A 14 19.43 -9.07 -29.78
C ALA A 14 18.38 -9.23 -28.66
N LEU A 15 18.06 -10.48 -28.30
CA LEU A 15 17.16 -10.80 -27.19
C LEU A 15 17.69 -10.27 -25.85
N LEU A 16 18.99 -10.45 -25.56
CA LEU A 16 19.62 -9.92 -24.35
C LEU A 16 19.64 -8.39 -24.30
N ALA A 17 19.87 -7.74 -25.43
CA ALA A 17 19.81 -6.28 -25.52
C ALA A 17 18.38 -5.76 -25.27
N GLN A 18 17.38 -6.47 -25.79
CA GLN A 18 15.98 -6.13 -25.62
C GLN A 18 15.50 -6.35 -24.17
N THR A 19 15.87 -7.45 -23.52
CA THR A 19 15.52 -7.67 -22.10
C THR A 19 16.26 -6.71 -21.18
N ALA A 20 17.51 -6.35 -21.48
CA ALA A 20 18.24 -5.33 -20.74
C ALA A 20 17.55 -3.95 -20.84
N LEU A 21 17.06 -3.58 -22.02
CA LEU A 21 16.31 -2.34 -22.23
C LEU A 21 14.98 -2.34 -21.47
N HIS A 22 14.18 -3.42 -21.57
CA HIS A 22 12.94 -3.56 -20.81
C HIS A 22 13.18 -3.58 -19.29
N GLY A 23 14.28 -4.18 -18.82
CA GLY A 23 14.68 -4.15 -17.41
C GLY A 23 15.05 -2.74 -16.93
N GLN A 24 15.71 -1.93 -17.77
CA GLN A 24 15.96 -0.53 -17.46
C GLN A 24 14.66 0.28 -17.42
N LEU A 25 13.75 0.07 -18.38
CA LEU A 25 12.44 0.73 -18.40
C LEU A 25 11.61 0.38 -17.15
N ALA A 26 11.49 -0.91 -16.83
CA ALA A 26 10.74 -1.39 -15.67
C ALA A 26 11.29 -0.84 -14.36
N ARG A 27 12.61 -0.63 -14.24
CA ARG A 27 13.22 0.00 -13.05
C ARG A 27 12.82 1.47 -12.90
N VAL A 28 12.75 2.21 -14.00
CA VAL A 28 12.34 3.61 -14.00
C VAL A 28 10.87 3.73 -13.66
N GLU A 29 10.02 2.94 -14.33
CA GLU A 29 8.58 2.88 -14.06
C GLU A 29 8.29 2.49 -12.60
N TRP A 30 9.03 1.52 -12.06
CA TRP A 30 8.91 1.15 -10.65
C TRP A 30 9.32 2.27 -9.69
N ALA A 31 10.39 3.00 -9.99
CA ALA A 31 10.83 4.13 -9.17
C ALA A 31 9.81 5.27 -9.19
N GLU A 32 9.23 5.54 -10.36
CA GLU A 32 8.18 6.55 -10.53
C GLU A 32 6.91 6.18 -9.79
N GLU A 33 6.43 4.93 -9.95
CA GLU A 33 5.24 4.44 -9.26
C GLU A 33 5.45 4.43 -7.74
N ARG A 34 6.63 4.00 -7.27
CA ARG A 34 6.97 4.06 -5.84
C ARG A 34 6.93 5.49 -5.31
N ASN A 35 7.49 6.46 -6.06
CA ASN A 35 7.46 7.85 -5.67
C ASN A 35 6.03 8.41 -5.64
N ARG A 36 5.19 8.07 -6.64
CA ARG A 36 3.78 8.42 -6.68
C ARG A 36 3.04 7.88 -5.45
N LEU A 37 3.21 6.60 -5.12
CA LEU A 37 2.59 5.97 -3.95
C LEU A 37 3.06 6.61 -2.64
N LEU A 38 4.35 6.95 -2.52
CA LEU A 38 4.87 7.67 -1.35
C LEU A 38 4.25 9.06 -1.21
N GLN A 39 4.13 9.82 -2.30
CA GLN A 39 3.48 11.14 -2.29
C GLN A 39 2.00 11.03 -1.91
N MET A 40 1.29 10.05 -2.44
CA MET A 40 -0.11 9.78 -2.07
C MET A 40 -0.24 9.42 -0.59
N LEU A 41 0.65 8.56 -0.06
CA LEU A 41 0.67 8.18 1.35
C LEU A 41 0.94 9.37 2.27
N LEU A 42 1.93 10.20 1.95
CA LEU A 42 2.25 11.40 2.73
C LEU A 42 1.11 12.40 2.72
N THR A 43 0.49 12.63 1.57
CA THR A 43 -0.67 13.52 1.43
C THR A 43 -1.85 12.99 2.24
N LEU A 44 -2.11 11.68 2.19
CA LEU A 44 -3.16 11.04 2.98
C LEU A 44 -2.88 11.16 4.48
N LEU A 45 -1.65 10.93 4.93
CA LEU A 45 -1.27 11.02 6.34
C LEU A 45 -1.42 12.45 6.86
N PHE A 46 -0.98 13.44 6.09
CA PHE A 46 -1.14 14.85 6.43
C PHE A 46 -2.62 15.23 6.50
N GLY A 47 -3.40 14.89 5.47
CA GLY A 47 -4.84 15.15 5.45
C GLY A 47 -5.57 14.48 6.63
N PHE A 48 -5.20 13.24 6.96
CA PHE A 48 -5.73 12.53 8.12
C PHE A 48 -5.40 13.25 9.43
N ALA A 49 -4.16 13.71 9.62
CA ALA A 49 -3.76 14.48 10.80
C ALA A 49 -4.55 15.81 10.91
N CYS A 50 -4.74 16.53 9.81
CA CYS A 50 -5.56 17.74 9.78
C CYS A 50 -7.01 17.47 10.16
N VAL A 51 -7.61 16.40 9.62
CA VAL A 51 -8.98 15.99 9.96
C VAL A 51 -9.09 15.62 11.44
N LEU A 52 -8.15 14.85 12.00
CA LEU A 52 -8.13 14.52 13.42
C LEU A 52 -8.05 15.79 14.29
N MET A 53 -7.16 16.72 13.94
CA MET A 53 -7.03 17.99 14.66
C MET A 53 -8.34 18.80 14.61
N LEU A 54 -9.00 18.86 13.45
CA LEU A 54 -10.29 19.52 13.29
C LEU A 54 -11.37 18.84 14.16
N LEU A 55 -11.43 17.51 14.20
CA LEU A 55 -12.35 16.77 15.06
C LEU A 55 -12.13 17.08 16.54
N LEU A 56 -10.87 17.15 16.98
CA LEU A 56 -10.53 17.52 18.35
C LEU A 56 -11.00 18.94 18.67
N LEU A 57 -10.71 19.91 17.79
CA LEU A 57 -11.16 21.29 17.95
C LEU A 57 -12.70 21.40 17.99
N CYS A 58 -13.40 20.73 17.09
CA CYS A 58 -14.86 20.64 17.12
C CYS A 58 -15.37 20.04 18.43
N SER A 59 -14.73 18.99 18.94
CA SER A 59 -15.10 18.36 20.21
C SER A 59 -14.91 19.32 21.38
N THR A 60 -13.80 20.05 21.41
CA THR A 60 -13.57 21.08 22.43
C THR A 60 -14.60 22.20 22.34
N LEU A 61 -14.98 22.64 21.13
CA LEU A 61 -16.00 23.65 20.93
C LEU A 61 -17.36 23.19 21.46
N VAL A 62 -17.79 21.97 21.13
CA VAL A 62 -19.02 21.38 21.67
C VAL A 62 -18.99 21.33 23.20
N LEU A 63 -17.85 20.97 23.78
CA LEU A 63 -17.70 20.90 25.23
C LEU A 63 -17.78 22.27 25.90
N VAL A 64 -17.12 23.28 25.32
CA VAL A 64 -17.16 24.67 25.82
C VAL A 64 -18.58 25.23 25.76
N LEU A 65 -19.29 25.04 24.64
CA LEU A 65 -20.66 25.54 24.46
C LEU A 65 -21.66 24.84 25.40
N SER A 66 -21.46 23.55 25.68
CA SER A 66 -22.34 22.77 26.56
C SER A 66 -21.99 22.88 28.05
N TRP A 67 -20.83 23.45 28.40
CA TRP A 67 -20.30 23.38 29.77
C TRP A 67 -21.18 24.03 30.83
N ALA A 68 -21.75 25.21 30.53
CA ALA A 68 -22.64 25.94 31.42
C ALA A 68 -24.11 25.47 31.34
N THR A 69 -24.39 24.46 30.52
CA THR A 69 -25.74 23.95 30.28
C THR A 69 -25.93 22.60 30.99
N PRO A 70 -27.17 22.19 31.31
CA PRO A 70 -27.45 20.84 31.82
C PRO A 70 -27.10 19.72 30.82
N TYR A 71 -26.84 20.06 29.55
CA TYR A 71 -26.51 19.11 28.48
C TYR A 71 -25.04 18.66 28.46
N ARG A 72 -24.21 19.10 29.40
CA ARG A 72 -22.78 18.75 29.45
C ARG A 72 -22.50 17.24 29.45
N ILE A 73 -23.27 16.47 30.23
CA ILE A 73 -23.11 15.00 30.29
C ILE A 73 -23.59 14.32 28.99
N PRO A 74 -24.81 14.61 28.47
CA PRO A 74 -25.21 14.12 27.16
C PRO A 74 -24.23 14.46 26.03
N ALA A 75 -23.68 15.67 26.01
CA ALA A 75 -22.69 16.10 25.01
C ALA A 75 -21.40 15.27 25.09
N LEU A 76 -20.89 15.01 26.30
CA LEU A 76 -19.74 14.14 26.52
C LEU A 76 -20.00 12.71 26.06
N LEU A 77 -21.17 12.14 26.38
CA LEU A 77 -21.55 10.81 25.93
C LEU A 77 -21.67 10.73 24.40
N GLY A 78 -22.26 11.74 23.77
CA GLY A 78 -22.35 11.84 22.32
C GLY A 78 -20.97 11.87 21.66
N LEU A 79 -20.05 12.70 22.18
CA LEU A 79 -18.67 12.76 21.70
C LEU A 79 -17.96 11.41 21.88
N LEU A 80 -18.11 10.75 23.04
CA LEU A 80 -17.50 9.45 23.31
C LEU A 80 -18.00 8.38 22.33
N LEU A 81 -19.30 8.34 22.06
CA LEU A 81 -19.88 7.39 21.12
C LEU A 81 -19.39 7.63 19.69
N VAL A 82 -19.38 8.88 19.23
CA VAL A 82 -18.91 9.22 17.87
C VAL A 82 -17.45 8.85 17.67
N HIS A 83 -16.57 9.24 18.59
CA HIS A 83 -15.14 8.93 18.50
C HIS A 83 -14.87 7.43 18.71
N GLY A 84 -15.59 6.80 19.64
CA GLY A 84 -15.49 5.37 19.91
C GLY A 84 -15.88 4.52 18.70
N LEU A 85 -16.99 4.85 18.04
CA LEU A 85 -17.42 4.19 16.79
C LEU A 85 -16.40 4.42 15.67
N GLY A 86 -15.90 5.65 15.52
CA GLY A 86 -14.84 5.95 14.56
C GLY A 86 -13.59 5.08 14.76
N CYS A 87 -13.10 4.99 15.99
CA CYS A 87 -11.98 4.13 16.36
C CYS A 87 -12.27 2.63 16.10
N ALA A 88 -13.46 2.15 16.47
CA ALA A 88 -13.84 0.75 16.26
C ALA A 88 -13.89 0.38 14.76
N ILE A 89 -14.46 1.25 13.94
CA ILE A 89 -14.52 1.07 12.47
C ILE A 89 -13.11 1.08 11.88
N ALA A 90 -12.28 2.07 12.23
CA ALA A 90 -10.92 2.18 11.75
C ALA A 90 -10.08 0.94 12.12
N TRP A 91 -10.19 0.49 13.36
CA TRP A 91 -9.51 -0.71 13.85
C TRP A 91 -9.97 -1.99 13.12
N TYR A 92 -11.28 -2.15 12.94
CA TYR A 92 -11.84 -3.28 12.20
C TYR A 92 -11.35 -3.30 10.75
N ARG A 93 -11.37 -2.15 10.07
CA ARG A 93 -10.85 -2.01 8.70
C ARG A 93 -9.35 -2.32 8.63
N LEU A 94 -8.56 -1.82 9.58
CA LEU A 94 -7.13 -2.12 9.65
C LEU A 94 -6.88 -3.62 9.79
N ARG A 95 -7.61 -4.31 10.68
CA ARG A 95 -7.51 -5.77 10.82
C ARG A 95 -7.86 -6.51 9.54
N LEU A 96 -8.92 -6.10 8.85
CA LEU A 96 -9.30 -6.70 7.56
C LEU A 96 -8.23 -6.51 6.48
N LEU A 97 -7.63 -5.31 6.39
CA LEU A 97 -6.55 -5.03 5.44
C LEU A 97 -5.28 -5.82 5.80
N ALA A 98 -4.93 -5.88 7.09
CA ALA A 98 -3.78 -6.66 7.57
C ALA A 98 -3.94 -8.16 7.26
N ALA A 99 -5.15 -8.71 7.45
CA ALA A 99 -5.45 -10.10 7.13
C ALA A 99 -5.35 -10.42 5.63
N ARG A 100 -5.57 -9.44 4.74
CA ARG A 100 -5.38 -9.62 3.29
C ARG A 100 -3.90 -9.62 2.88
N SER A 101 -3.01 -9.08 3.71
CA SER A 101 -1.57 -9.02 3.40
C SER A 101 -0.89 -10.40 3.46
N SER A 102 -1.37 -11.33 4.29
CA SER A 102 -0.83 -12.69 4.37
C SER A 102 -1.15 -13.54 3.13
N GLU A 103 -2.21 -13.19 2.40
CA GLU A 103 -2.59 -13.81 1.12
C GLU A 103 -1.94 -13.09 -0.08
N SER A 104 -1.51 -11.83 0.12
CA SER A 104 -0.83 -11.03 -0.90
C SER A 104 0.48 -11.71 -1.30
N PHE A 105 0.64 -12.02 -2.59
CA PHE A 105 1.81 -12.71 -3.16
C PHE A 105 1.96 -14.19 -2.77
N ALA A 106 0.96 -14.83 -2.17
CA ALA A 106 1.00 -16.27 -1.92
C ALA A 106 1.15 -17.05 -3.25
N ALA A 107 0.30 -16.77 -4.23
CA ALA A 107 0.37 -17.34 -5.57
C ALA A 107 1.72 -17.04 -6.27
N THR A 108 2.19 -15.79 -6.20
CA THR A 108 3.47 -15.40 -6.81
C THR A 108 4.67 -16.10 -6.16
N ARG A 109 4.65 -16.32 -4.85
CA ARG A 109 5.71 -17.06 -4.13
C ARG A 109 5.69 -18.54 -4.46
N GLU A 110 4.49 -19.11 -4.61
CA GLU A 110 4.31 -20.51 -4.98
C GLU A 110 4.76 -20.76 -6.42
N GLU A 111 4.44 -19.85 -7.34
CA GLU A 111 4.92 -19.85 -8.72
C GLU A 111 6.45 -19.68 -8.79
N LEU A 112 7.03 -18.76 -8.01
CA LEU A 112 8.49 -18.61 -7.92
C LEU A 112 9.18 -19.86 -7.35
N ALA A 113 8.55 -20.52 -6.37
CA ALA A 113 9.08 -21.74 -5.77
C ALA A 113 9.04 -22.91 -6.76
N ALA A 114 7.96 -23.01 -7.56
CA ALA A 114 7.84 -23.98 -8.63
C ALA A 114 8.92 -23.75 -9.71
N ASP A 115 9.12 -22.51 -10.15
CA ASP A 115 10.16 -22.14 -11.13
C ASP A 115 11.56 -22.44 -10.61
N LEU A 116 11.83 -22.16 -9.33
CA LEU A 116 13.11 -22.46 -8.70
C LEU A 116 13.37 -23.96 -8.61
N ALA A 117 12.35 -24.76 -8.29
CA ALA A 117 12.45 -26.22 -8.26
C ALA A 117 12.71 -26.80 -9.66
N LEU A 118 12.06 -26.25 -10.68
CA LEU A 118 12.26 -26.63 -12.07
C LEU A 118 13.70 -26.32 -12.52
N LEU A 119 14.23 -25.14 -12.20
CA LEU A 119 15.63 -24.78 -12.46
C LEU A 119 16.62 -25.71 -11.73
N LYS A 120 16.39 -26.02 -10.45
CA LYS A 120 17.23 -26.95 -9.69
C LYS A 120 17.21 -28.37 -10.25
N SER A 121 16.10 -28.82 -10.82
CA SER A 121 16.00 -30.17 -11.43
C SER A 121 16.71 -30.29 -12.78
N ARG A 122 17.08 -29.17 -13.41
CA ARG A 122 17.73 -29.11 -14.73
C ARG A 122 19.24 -28.85 -14.64
N LEU A 123 19.76 -28.64 -13.42
CA LEU A 123 21.17 -28.47 -13.06
C LEU A 123 21.70 -29.76 -12.45
#